data_AF-A0A1Q7UWH0-F1
#
_entry.id   AF-A0A1Q7UWH0-F1
#
_cell.length_a   1.000
_cell.length_b   1.000
_cell.length_c   1.000
_cell.angle_alpha   90.00
_cell.angle_beta   90.00
_cell.angle_gamma   90.00
#
_symmetry.space_group_name_H-M   'P 1'
#
loop_
_entity.id
_entity.type
_entity.pdbx_description
1 polymer ?
#
loop_
_entity_poly.entity_id
_entity_poly.type
_entity_poly.pdbx_seq_one_letter_code
_entity_poly.pdbx_strand_id
1 'polypeptide(L)'
;MLFLLVLSSCSARDFLTRHLASDLISASSDFKAPQSFLLRTGIVSSKDYPSPEYLVLQNHGWISAASVACPAGLLSPPCWNIVLSPSGVDVVHSSITGGEAAKSSISLPVARRELLGVTGIAKQDNSADVEFEWKWVPLNEIGEALYSRDLRYRSSVGFRKYDDGWRLLETPVRSAQTMEDALKNAELIP
;
A
#
# COMPACT_ATOMS: atom_id res chain seq x y z
N MET A 1 15.65 -59.90 7.31
CA MET A 1 16.16 -58.63 7.88
C MET A 1 15.83 -57.54 6.87
N LEU A 2 14.69 -56.86 7.05
CA LEU A 2 14.16 -55.88 6.09
C LEU A 2 14.58 -54.49 6.57
N PHE A 3 15.56 -53.88 5.89
CA PHE A 3 16.02 -52.53 6.18
C PHE A 3 14.97 -51.53 5.65
N LEU A 4 14.16 -50.98 6.56
CA LEU A 4 13.29 -49.84 6.30
C LEU A 4 14.16 -48.58 6.21
N LEU A 5 14.46 -48.16 4.98
CA LEU A 5 14.98 -46.84 4.68
C LEU A 5 13.87 -45.81 4.93
N VAL A 6 13.90 -45.21 6.13
CA VAL A 6 13.07 -44.04 6.46
C VAL A 6 13.64 -42.86 5.69
N LEU A 7 13.04 -42.56 4.53
CA LEU A 7 13.25 -41.29 3.84
C LEU A 7 12.63 -40.21 4.73
N SER A 8 13.45 -39.53 5.52
CA SER A 8 13.11 -38.26 6.13
C SER A 8 12.84 -37.27 5.00
N SER A 9 11.57 -37.12 4.65
CA SER A 9 11.10 -36.02 3.80
C SER A 9 11.42 -34.72 4.54
N CYS A 10 12.57 -34.11 4.25
CA CYS A 10 12.82 -32.71 4.56
C CYS A 10 11.74 -31.90 3.86
N SER A 11 10.68 -31.56 4.58
CA SER A 11 9.65 -30.68 4.07
C SER A 11 10.31 -29.35 3.75
N ALA A 12 10.21 -28.88 2.51
CA ALA A 12 10.73 -27.56 2.10
C ALA A 12 10.13 -26.41 2.95
N ARG A 13 9.04 -26.69 3.70
CA ARG A 13 8.39 -25.77 4.63
C ARG A 13 9.12 -25.59 5.96
N ASP A 14 10.06 -26.47 6.31
CA ASP A 14 10.81 -26.33 7.57
C ASP A 14 11.81 -25.17 7.53
N PHE A 15 12.32 -24.86 6.35
CA PHE A 15 13.31 -23.82 6.15
C PHE A 15 12.66 -22.60 5.47
N LEU A 16 12.67 -21.46 6.15
CA LEU A 16 12.32 -20.19 5.51
C LEU A 16 13.38 -19.86 4.46
N THR A 17 13.06 -20.13 3.19
CA THR A 17 13.87 -19.75 2.03
C THR A 17 13.45 -18.38 1.52
N ARG A 18 14.30 -17.74 0.71
CA ARG A 18 13.92 -16.46 0.05
C ARG A 18 12.69 -16.62 -0.82
N HIS A 19 12.55 -17.73 -1.53
CA HIS A 19 11.39 -17.99 -2.37
C HIS A 19 10.11 -18.13 -1.54
N LEU A 20 10.15 -18.94 -0.47
CA LEU A 20 9.00 -19.09 0.42
C LEU A 20 8.61 -17.76 1.08
N ALA A 21 9.59 -16.97 1.52
CA ALA A 21 9.35 -15.65 2.08
C ALA A 21 8.73 -14.69 1.05
N SER A 22 9.24 -14.65 -0.18
CA SER A 22 8.67 -13.86 -1.27
C SER A 22 7.22 -14.24 -1.57
N ASP A 23 6.92 -15.55 -1.60
CA ASP A 23 5.57 -16.05 -1.88
C ASP A 23 4.60 -15.62 -0.77
N LEU A 24 5.00 -15.76 0.50
CA LEU A 24 4.19 -15.37 1.65
C LEU A 24 3.97 -13.85 1.71
N ILE A 25 5.01 -13.04 1.41
CA ILE A 25 4.90 -11.57 1.34
C ILE A 25 3.98 -11.15 0.20
N SER A 26 4.19 -11.68 -1.00
CA SER A 26 3.36 -11.35 -2.18
C SER A 26 1.91 -11.82 -2.02
N ALA A 27 1.69 -12.89 -1.25
CA ALA A 27 0.36 -13.40 -0.95
C ALA A 27 -0.40 -12.58 0.11
N SER A 28 0.27 -11.67 0.83
CA SER A 28 -0.35 -10.82 1.86
C SER A 28 -1.41 -9.89 1.27
N SER A 29 -2.36 -9.49 2.12
CA SER A 29 -3.38 -8.50 1.74
C SER A 29 -2.77 -7.16 1.35
N ASP A 30 -1.65 -6.77 1.97
CA ASP A 30 -1.02 -5.47 1.74
C ASP A 30 -0.39 -5.32 0.34
N PHE A 31 0.01 -6.44 -0.26
CA PHE A 31 0.50 -6.49 -1.65
C PHE A 31 -0.62 -6.76 -2.67
N LYS A 32 -1.68 -7.46 -2.26
CA LYS A 32 -2.83 -7.75 -3.14
C LYS A 32 -3.81 -6.58 -3.26
N ALA A 33 -4.02 -5.83 -2.19
CA ALA A 33 -4.97 -4.73 -2.15
C ALA A 33 -4.41 -3.50 -2.89
N PRO A 34 -5.16 -2.92 -3.85
CA PRO A 34 -4.81 -1.64 -4.43
C PRO A 34 -4.82 -0.52 -3.38
N GLN A 35 -3.84 0.36 -3.45
CA GLN A 35 -3.86 1.63 -2.76
C GLN A 35 -4.94 2.51 -3.39
N SER A 36 -5.90 2.90 -2.56
CA SER A 36 -6.97 3.81 -2.96
C SER A 36 -6.65 5.26 -2.58
N PHE A 37 -7.04 6.19 -3.44
CA PHE A 37 -7.03 7.61 -3.19
C PHE A 37 -8.47 8.10 -3.08
N LEU A 38 -8.81 8.75 -1.95
CA LEU A 38 -10.14 9.29 -1.72
C LEU A 38 -10.21 10.73 -2.24
N LEU A 39 -10.79 10.90 -3.41
CA LEU A 39 -11.03 12.21 -4.00
C LEU A 39 -12.34 12.79 -3.48
N ARG A 40 -12.26 13.95 -2.83
CA ARG A 40 -13.41 14.73 -2.36
C ARG A 40 -13.61 15.94 -3.25
N THR A 41 -14.83 16.10 -3.72
CA THR A 41 -15.28 17.26 -4.51
C THR A 41 -16.35 18.03 -3.75
N GLY A 42 -16.52 19.31 -4.07
CA GLY A 42 -17.38 20.23 -3.35
C GLY A 42 -16.65 20.91 -2.20
N ILE A 43 -17.41 21.38 -1.21
CA ILE A 43 -16.87 22.18 -0.11
C ILE A 43 -16.17 21.27 0.91
N VAL A 44 -14.86 21.45 1.07
CA VAL A 44 -14.03 20.76 2.04
C VAL A 44 -13.42 21.75 3.04
N SER A 45 -13.14 21.28 4.25
CA SER A 45 -12.52 22.09 5.30
C SER A 45 -11.01 22.19 5.11
N SER A 46 -10.38 23.19 5.73
CA SER A 46 -8.90 23.30 5.75
C SER A 46 -8.18 22.16 6.48
N LYS A 47 -8.92 21.23 7.12
CA LYS A 47 -8.33 20.04 7.72
C LYS A 47 -8.09 18.94 6.67
N ASP A 48 -8.94 18.88 5.66
CA ASP A 48 -8.88 17.88 4.59
C ASP A 48 -8.08 18.39 3.36
N TYR A 49 -7.94 19.70 3.23
CA TYR A 49 -7.12 20.40 2.24
C TYR A 49 -6.27 21.47 2.94
N PRO A 50 -4.97 21.67 2.63
CA PRO A 50 -4.23 21.20 1.46
C PRO A 50 -3.37 19.97 1.78
N SER A 51 -3.82 18.79 1.35
CA SER A 51 -2.91 17.64 1.30
C SER A 51 -2.04 17.70 0.03
N PRO A 52 -0.80 17.16 0.06
CA PRO A 52 0.10 17.18 -1.09
C PRO A 52 -0.54 16.60 -2.37
N GLU A 53 -1.40 15.60 -2.22
CA GLU A 53 -2.07 14.94 -3.34
C GLU A 53 -2.98 15.91 -4.10
N TYR A 54 -3.78 16.74 -3.42
CA TYR A 54 -4.63 17.74 -4.09
C TYR A 54 -3.78 18.78 -4.84
N LEU A 55 -2.62 19.15 -4.32
CA LEU A 55 -1.71 20.08 -5.02
C LEU A 55 -1.17 19.46 -6.30
N VAL A 56 -0.83 18.16 -6.29
CA VAL A 56 -0.43 17.43 -7.51
C VAL A 56 -1.57 17.44 -8.53
N LEU A 57 -2.78 17.06 -8.12
CA LEU A 57 -3.96 17.06 -9.01
C LEU A 57 -4.24 18.46 -9.59
N GLN A 58 -4.06 19.51 -8.79
CA GLN A 58 -4.23 20.90 -9.23
C GLN A 58 -3.14 21.31 -10.23
N ASN A 59 -1.88 20.93 -10.00
CA ASN A 59 -0.77 21.21 -10.90
C ASN A 59 -0.94 20.51 -12.26
N HIS A 60 -1.56 19.33 -12.28
CA HIS A 60 -1.96 18.62 -13.50
C HIS A 60 -3.21 19.23 -14.17
N GLY A 61 -3.86 20.23 -13.57
CA GLY A 61 -5.06 20.86 -14.12
C GLY A 61 -6.31 20.00 -14.06
N TRP A 62 -6.31 18.91 -13.29
CA TRP A 62 -7.46 18.01 -13.14
C TRP A 62 -8.49 18.54 -12.13
N ILE A 63 -8.05 19.35 -11.17
CA ILE A 63 -8.94 20.01 -10.22
C ILE A 63 -8.67 21.51 -10.18
N SER A 64 -9.68 22.24 -9.70
CA SER A 64 -9.56 23.63 -9.25
C SER A 64 -10.08 23.74 -7.82
N ALA A 65 -9.41 24.56 -7.02
CA ALA A 65 -9.83 24.85 -5.64
C ALA A 65 -10.05 26.36 -5.50
N ALA A 66 -11.25 26.75 -5.09
CA ALA A 66 -11.59 28.14 -4.81
C ALA A 66 -11.95 28.32 -3.33
N SER A 67 -11.45 29.38 -2.70
CA SER A 67 -11.84 29.74 -1.33
C SER A 67 -13.30 30.16 -1.30
N VAL A 68 -14.08 29.58 -0.40
CA VAL A 68 -15.51 29.84 -0.21
C VAL A 68 -15.86 29.99 1.26
N ALA A 69 -16.99 30.64 1.55
CA ALA A 69 -17.53 30.67 2.89
C ALA A 69 -17.91 29.26 3.35
N CYS A 70 -17.54 28.92 4.59
CA CYS A 70 -17.90 27.62 5.16
C CYS A 70 -19.41 27.53 5.41
N PRO A 71 -20.09 26.46 4.98
CA PRO A 71 -21.48 26.21 5.34
C PRO A 71 -21.63 26.05 6.86
N ALA A 72 -22.81 26.40 7.38
CA ALA A 72 -23.14 26.30 8.79
C ALA A 72 -22.95 24.85 9.28
N GLY A 73 -22.04 24.64 10.23
CA GLY A 73 -21.70 23.32 10.77
C GLY A 73 -20.26 22.85 10.49
N LEU A 74 -19.51 23.49 9.59
CA LEU A 74 -18.07 23.25 9.46
C LEU A 74 -17.28 24.15 10.43
N LEU A 75 -16.53 23.50 11.34
CA LEU A 75 -15.89 24.14 12.51
C LEU A 75 -14.55 24.85 12.20
N SER A 76 -14.05 24.82 10.97
CA SER A 76 -12.68 25.29 10.69
C SER A 76 -12.57 25.98 9.32
N PRO A 77 -12.89 27.29 9.23
CA PRO A 77 -12.48 28.10 8.09
C PRO A 77 -10.94 28.17 7.97
N PRO A 78 -10.38 28.32 6.76
CA PRO A 78 -11.05 28.51 5.47
C PRO A 78 -11.65 27.22 4.88
N CYS A 79 -12.68 27.37 4.04
CA CYS A 79 -13.24 26.25 3.26
C CYS A 79 -12.91 26.41 1.79
N TRP A 80 -12.74 25.28 1.12
CA TRP A 80 -12.35 25.21 -0.28
C TRP A 80 -13.40 24.45 -1.07
N ASN A 81 -13.88 25.05 -2.16
CA ASN A 81 -14.72 24.35 -3.12
C ASN A 81 -13.84 23.71 -4.18
N ILE A 82 -13.76 22.38 -4.17
CA ILE A 82 -12.97 21.59 -5.11
C ILE A 82 -13.87 21.13 -6.26
N VAL A 83 -13.50 21.47 -7.48
CA VAL A 83 -14.26 21.13 -8.69
C VAL A 83 -13.34 20.45 -9.70
N LEU A 84 -13.83 19.38 -10.33
CA LEU A 84 -13.15 18.72 -11.43
C LEU A 84 -13.18 19.59 -12.68
N SER A 85 -12.05 19.71 -13.35
CA SER A 85 -11.99 20.26 -14.71
C SER A 85 -12.52 19.22 -15.72
N PRO A 86 -12.80 19.59 -16.98
CA PRO A 86 -13.17 18.63 -18.01
C PRO A 86 -12.17 17.47 -18.15
N SER A 87 -10.86 17.77 -18.17
CA SER A 87 -9.82 16.74 -18.20
C SER A 87 -9.77 15.91 -16.93
N GLY A 88 -10.04 16.50 -15.77
CA GLY A 88 -10.16 15.78 -14.51
C GLY A 88 -11.34 14.80 -14.49
N VAL A 89 -12.49 15.18 -15.08
CA VAL A 89 -13.64 14.28 -15.23
C VAL A 89 -13.26 13.07 -16.07
N ASP A 90 -12.58 13.26 -17.20
CA ASP A 90 -12.17 12.17 -18.08
C ASP A 90 -11.28 11.16 -17.36
N VAL A 91 -10.25 11.65 -16.67
CA VAL A 91 -9.27 10.83 -15.92
C VAL A 91 -9.89 10.11 -14.72
N VAL A 92 -10.81 10.75 -14.03
CA VAL A 92 -11.53 10.15 -12.91
C VAL A 92 -12.53 9.10 -13.42
N HIS A 93 -13.27 9.39 -14.49
CA HIS A 93 -14.26 8.48 -15.05
C HIS A 93 -13.63 7.20 -15.59
N SER A 94 -12.44 7.26 -16.21
CA SER A 94 -11.71 6.06 -16.64
C SER A 94 -11.24 5.19 -15.48
N SER A 95 -11.20 5.74 -14.26
CA SER A 95 -10.68 5.08 -13.05
C SER A 95 -11.76 4.57 -12.10
N ILE A 96 -13.03 4.91 -12.34
CA ILE A 96 -14.18 4.51 -11.51
C ILE A 96 -14.74 3.16 -11.97
N THR A 97 -15.05 2.27 -11.01
CA THR A 97 -15.92 1.12 -11.24
C THR A 97 -17.38 1.54 -11.07
N GLY A 98 -18.25 1.18 -12.04
CA GLY A 98 -19.58 1.75 -12.21
C GLY A 98 -20.41 1.86 -10.91
N GLY A 99 -20.74 3.09 -10.51
CA GLY A 99 -21.56 3.38 -9.31
C GLY A 99 -21.07 4.55 -8.44
N GLU A 100 -19.83 5.02 -8.62
CA GLU A 100 -19.27 6.12 -7.79
C GLU A 100 -19.32 7.51 -8.43
N ALA A 101 -19.63 7.61 -9.73
CA ALA A 101 -19.54 8.86 -10.49
C ALA A 101 -20.46 10.01 -10.00
N ALA A 102 -21.45 9.71 -9.15
CA ALA A 102 -22.38 10.70 -8.60
C ALA A 102 -22.11 11.08 -7.13
N LYS A 103 -21.05 10.56 -6.51
CA LYS A 103 -20.73 10.83 -5.10
C LYS A 103 -19.75 11.99 -4.98
N SER A 104 -19.91 12.82 -3.95
CA SER A 104 -18.94 13.88 -3.59
C SER A 104 -17.63 13.34 -3.00
N SER A 105 -17.55 12.03 -2.78
CA SER A 105 -16.35 11.31 -2.34
C SER A 105 -16.22 10.04 -3.17
N ILE A 106 -15.14 9.95 -3.93
CA ILE A 106 -14.88 8.91 -4.93
C ILE A 106 -13.62 8.18 -4.51
N SER A 107 -13.65 6.84 -4.48
CA SER A 107 -12.52 6.02 -4.04
C SER A 107 -11.84 5.40 -5.25
N LEU A 108 -10.67 5.94 -5.62
CA LEU A 108 -9.98 5.55 -6.84
C LEU A 108 -8.82 4.60 -6.53
N PRO A 109 -8.77 3.38 -7.08
CA PRO A 109 -7.57 2.56 -6.99
C PRO A 109 -6.47 3.18 -7.84
N VAL A 110 -5.40 3.68 -7.24
CA VAL A 110 -4.38 4.49 -7.94
C VAL A 110 -3.04 3.76 -8.09
N ALA A 111 -2.67 2.89 -7.15
CA ALA A 111 -1.41 2.16 -7.20
C ALA A 111 -1.55 0.78 -6.55
N ARG A 112 -0.57 -0.10 -6.78
CA ARG A 112 -0.39 -1.34 -6.03
C ARG A 112 1.08 -1.52 -5.64
N ARG A 113 1.34 -2.31 -4.62
CA ARG A 113 2.72 -2.68 -4.26
C ARG A 113 3.20 -3.83 -5.13
N GLU A 114 4.44 -3.77 -5.56
CA GLU A 114 5.12 -4.87 -6.26
C GLU A 114 6.37 -5.26 -5.47
N LEU A 115 6.47 -6.54 -5.13
CA LEU A 115 7.65 -7.09 -4.47
C LEU A 115 8.78 -7.23 -5.51
N LEU A 116 9.93 -6.62 -5.24
CA LEU A 116 11.12 -6.75 -6.07
C LEU A 116 11.94 -7.98 -5.67
N GLY A 117 12.05 -8.23 -4.36
CA GLY A 117 12.68 -9.43 -3.85
C GLY A 117 13.04 -9.36 -2.37
N VAL A 118 13.36 -10.53 -1.80
CA VAL A 118 13.88 -10.67 -0.44
C VAL A 118 15.39 -10.47 -0.45
N THR A 119 15.90 -9.52 0.35
CA THR A 119 17.31 -9.13 0.44
C THR A 119 18.02 -9.77 1.64
N GLY A 120 17.31 -10.03 2.74
CA GLY A 120 17.89 -10.60 3.96
C GLY A 120 16.92 -11.50 4.71
N ILE A 121 17.45 -12.53 5.40
CA ILE A 121 16.69 -13.35 6.35
C ILE A 121 17.57 -13.58 7.57
N ALA A 122 17.18 -13.03 8.71
CA ALA A 122 17.81 -13.24 10.01
C ALA A 122 16.93 -14.17 10.85
N LYS A 123 17.37 -15.41 11.09
CA LYS A 123 16.60 -16.42 11.84
C LYS A 123 17.00 -16.45 13.31
N GLN A 124 16.01 -16.61 14.18
CA GLN A 124 16.17 -16.81 15.62
C GLN A 124 15.16 -17.87 16.09
N ASP A 125 15.63 -19.09 16.35
CA ASP A 125 14.80 -20.23 16.76
C ASP A 125 13.53 -20.43 15.88
N ASN A 126 12.36 -20.05 16.41
CA ASN A 126 11.07 -20.16 15.75
C ASN A 126 10.56 -18.82 15.18
N SER A 127 11.42 -17.81 15.06
CA SER A 127 11.12 -16.54 14.41
C SER A 127 12.20 -16.18 13.39
N ALA A 128 11.87 -15.28 12.47
CA ALA A 128 12.83 -14.71 11.55
C ALA A 128 12.42 -13.29 11.17
N ASP A 129 13.38 -12.40 11.05
CA ASP A 129 13.18 -11.09 10.43
C ASP A 129 13.60 -11.18 8.97
N VAL A 130 12.73 -10.74 8.07
CA VAL A 130 12.93 -10.81 6.63
C VAL A 130 12.93 -9.41 6.05
N GLU A 131 14.07 -9.03 5.47
CA GLU A 131 14.24 -7.79 4.73
C GLU A 131 13.88 -7.99 3.26
N PHE A 132 13.13 -7.05 2.70
CA PHE A 132 12.67 -7.10 1.32
C PHE A 132 12.58 -5.71 0.70
N GLU A 133 12.65 -5.69 -0.63
CA GLU A 133 12.49 -4.48 -1.43
C GLU A 133 11.18 -4.53 -2.23
N TRP A 134 10.52 -3.40 -2.34
CA TRP A 134 9.27 -3.25 -3.08
C TRP A 134 9.17 -1.86 -3.71
N LYS A 135 8.23 -1.69 -4.64
CA LYS A 135 7.93 -0.39 -5.25
C LYS A 135 6.44 -0.20 -5.48
N TRP A 136 6.05 1.04 -5.75
CA TRP A 136 4.71 1.35 -6.23
C TRP A 136 4.60 1.09 -7.73
N VAL A 137 3.50 0.48 -8.13
CA VAL A 137 3.08 0.35 -9.54
C VAL A 137 1.78 1.12 -9.70
N PRO A 138 1.82 2.29 -10.36
CA PRO A 138 0.62 3.04 -10.73
C PRO A 138 -0.33 2.21 -11.60
N LEU A 139 -1.63 2.40 -11.35
CA LEU A 139 -2.72 1.72 -12.06
C LEU A 139 -3.43 2.62 -13.06
N ASN A 140 -3.30 3.94 -12.93
CA ASN A 140 -3.89 4.97 -13.79
C ASN A 140 -3.06 6.26 -13.74
N GLU A 141 -3.48 7.27 -14.51
CA GLU A 141 -2.80 8.56 -14.62
C GLU A 141 -2.68 9.29 -13.27
N ILE A 142 -3.71 9.20 -12.42
CA ILE A 142 -3.67 9.76 -11.06
C ILE A 142 -2.58 9.06 -10.25
N GLY A 143 -2.53 7.73 -10.33
CA GLY A 143 -1.47 6.94 -9.73
C GLY A 143 -0.07 7.32 -10.20
N GLU A 144 0.11 7.60 -11.50
CA GLU A 144 1.42 7.99 -12.04
C GLU A 144 1.87 9.35 -11.50
N ALA A 145 0.93 10.27 -11.31
CA ALA A 145 1.21 11.58 -10.74
C ALA A 145 1.52 11.48 -9.23
N LEU A 146 0.85 10.59 -8.50
CA LEU A 146 0.99 10.47 -7.04
C LEU A 146 2.15 9.55 -6.60
N TYR A 147 2.48 8.52 -7.39
CA TYR A 147 3.47 7.51 -7.03
C TYR A 147 4.49 7.32 -8.16
N SER A 148 5.74 7.66 -7.87
CA SER A 148 6.83 7.43 -8.82
C SER A 148 7.15 5.94 -8.97
N ARG A 149 7.33 5.51 -10.23
CA ARG A 149 7.73 4.15 -10.62
C ARG A 149 9.21 3.84 -10.30
N ASP A 150 10.01 4.88 -10.14
CA ASP A 150 11.46 4.77 -10.02
C ASP A 150 11.92 4.60 -8.56
N LEU A 151 11.07 5.01 -7.61
CA LEU A 151 11.36 4.91 -6.19
C LEU A 151 11.20 3.47 -5.71
N ARG A 152 12.21 3.00 -4.97
CA ARG A 152 12.22 1.68 -4.34
C ARG A 152 12.28 1.85 -2.84
N TYR A 153 11.63 0.93 -2.15
CA TYR A 153 11.50 0.95 -0.71
C TYR A 153 12.04 -0.33 -0.13
N ARG A 154 12.69 -0.22 1.02
CA ARG A 154 13.13 -1.36 1.82
C ARG A 154 12.28 -1.44 3.08
N SER A 155 11.81 -2.65 3.38
CA SER A 155 11.01 -2.98 4.56
C SER A 155 11.52 -4.25 5.22
N SER A 156 11.21 -4.44 6.50
CA SER A 156 11.52 -5.67 7.23
C SER A 156 10.30 -6.16 7.98
N VAL A 157 9.96 -7.44 7.83
CA VAL A 157 8.78 -8.06 8.45
C VAL A 157 9.15 -9.31 9.21
N GLY A 158 8.47 -9.53 10.33
CA GLY A 158 8.63 -10.71 11.15
C GLY A 158 7.88 -11.93 10.60
N PHE A 159 8.51 -13.08 10.71
CA PHE A 159 7.97 -14.40 10.43
C PHE A 159 8.02 -15.25 11.69
N ARG A 160 7.06 -16.16 11.83
CA ARG A 160 7.02 -17.16 12.90
C ARG A 160 6.85 -18.55 12.32
N LYS A 161 7.63 -19.49 12.84
CA LYS A 161 7.55 -20.92 12.55
C LYS A 161 6.51 -21.57 13.47
N TYR A 162 5.55 -22.24 12.85
CA TYR A 162 4.59 -23.13 13.47
C TYR A 162 4.92 -24.58 13.09
N ASP A 163 4.18 -25.52 13.65
CA ASP A 163 4.23 -26.93 13.31
C ASP A 163 3.90 -27.21 11.84
N ASP A 164 3.05 -26.38 11.23
CA ASP A 164 2.61 -26.51 9.84
C ASP A 164 3.37 -25.65 8.82
N GLY A 165 4.28 -24.78 9.29
CA GLY A 165 5.16 -23.96 8.45
C GLY A 165 5.36 -22.53 8.94
N TRP A 166 5.97 -21.70 8.08
CA TRP A 166 6.24 -20.29 8.37
C TRP A 166 5.06 -19.39 7.98
N ARG A 167 4.79 -18.37 8.80
CA ARG A 167 3.73 -17.37 8.55
C ARG A 167 4.23 -15.96 8.89
N LEU A 168 3.63 -14.95 8.26
CA LEU A 168 3.85 -13.54 8.61
C LEU A 168 3.26 -13.24 9.99
N LEU A 169 3.93 -12.36 10.74
CA LEU A 169 3.38 -11.84 12.00
C LEU A 169 2.30 -10.80 11.72
N GLU A 170 1.09 -11.07 12.21
CA GLU A 170 -0.04 -10.13 12.19
C GLU A 170 -0.07 -9.23 13.44
N THR A 171 0.63 -9.63 14.50
CA THR A 171 0.72 -8.88 15.75
C THR A 171 2.18 -8.72 16.12
N PRO A 172 2.64 -7.53 16.56
CA PRO A 172 4.02 -7.33 16.92
C PRO A 172 4.36 -8.20 18.14
N VAL A 173 5.34 -9.09 17.97
CA VAL A 173 5.94 -9.87 19.07
C VAL A 173 7.37 -9.38 19.20
N ARG A 174 7.76 -8.98 20.43
CA ARG A 174 9.07 -8.41 20.83
C ARG A 174 10.11 -8.35 19.69
N SER A 175 10.44 -7.12 19.29
CA SER A 175 11.43 -6.74 18.26
C SER A 175 11.02 -6.97 16.79
N ALA A 176 10.01 -7.80 16.50
CA ALA A 176 9.58 -8.07 15.14
C ALA A 176 8.38 -7.20 14.73
N GLN A 177 8.43 -6.64 13.51
CA GLN A 177 7.39 -5.76 12.96
C GLN A 177 6.34 -6.56 12.20
N THR A 178 5.09 -6.08 12.22
CA THR A 178 4.02 -6.58 11.37
C THR A 178 4.21 -6.10 9.93
N MET A 179 3.51 -6.71 8.96
CA MET A 179 3.57 -6.24 7.56
C MET A 179 3.11 -4.78 7.43
N GLU A 180 2.04 -4.41 8.12
CA GLU A 180 1.51 -3.04 8.11
C GLU A 180 2.55 -2.04 8.63
N ASP A 181 3.20 -2.35 9.76
CA ASP A 181 4.25 -1.51 10.34
C ASP A 181 5.46 -1.42 9.42
N ALA A 182 5.88 -2.55 8.82
CA ALA A 182 7.02 -2.63 7.92
C ALA A 182 6.86 -1.72 6.70
N LEU A 183 5.63 -1.61 6.16
CA LEU A 183 5.32 -0.78 5.00
C LEU A 183 5.19 0.70 5.36
N LYS A 184 4.70 1.02 6.56
CA LYS A 184 4.64 2.40 7.08
C LYS A 184 6.03 2.96 7.38
N ASN A 185 6.93 2.12 7.88
CA ASN A 185 8.29 2.49 8.27
C ASN A 185 9.32 2.24 7.15
N ALA A 186 8.86 2.08 5.91
CA ALA A 186 9.74 1.72 4.81
C ALA A 186 10.79 2.82 4.53
N GLU A 187 12.02 2.41 4.30
CA GLU A 187 13.13 3.30 3.97
C GLU A 187 13.21 3.47 2.45
N LEU A 188 13.37 4.72 1.99
CA LEU A 188 13.64 4.97 0.57
C LEU A 188 15.06 4.51 0.22
N ILE A 189 15.18 3.73 -0.85
CA ILE A 189 16.46 3.29 -1.38
C ILE A 189 16.96 4.38 -2.36
N PRO A 190 18.14 4.98 -2.13
CA PRO A 190 18.72 6.00 -3.01
C PRO A 190 19.05 5.49 -4.42
#